data_AF-A0A853GG83-F1
#
_entry.id   AF-A0A853GG83-F1
#
_cell.length_a   1.000
_cell.length_b   1.000
_cell.length_c   1.000
_cell.angle_alpha   90.00
_cell.angle_beta   90.00
_cell.angle_gamma   90.00
#
_symmetry.space_group_name_H-M   'P 1'
#
loop_
_entity.id
_entity.type
_entity.pdbx_description
1 polymer ?
#
loop_
_entity_poly.entity_id
_entity_poly.type
_entity_poly.pdbx_seq_one_letter_code
_entity_poly.pdbx_strand_id
1 'polypeptide(L)' 'MNWTSSAEFFAMGGYGQYVWGSVGVTIAVLCAEWLLLRQRRLAALSHIKRELMLKNEESL' A
#
# COMPACT_ATOMS: atom_id res chain seq x y z
N MET A 1 15.45 -22.20 -25.96
CA MET A 1 14.62 -21.37 -26.86
C MET A 1 14.35 -20.07 -26.11
N ASN A 2 14.73 -18.94 -26.71
CA ASN A 2 14.78 -17.63 -26.08
C ASN A 2 13.39 -17.20 -25.56
N TRP A 3 13.32 -16.91 -24.26
CA TRP A 3 12.15 -16.32 -23.61
C TRP A 3 12.18 -14.81 -23.89
N THR A 4 11.91 -14.41 -25.13
CA THR A 4 12.32 -13.09 -25.66
C THR A 4 11.38 -11.95 -25.35
N SER A 5 10.20 -12.17 -24.75
CA SER A 5 9.34 -11.04 -24.42
C SER A 5 8.24 -11.33 -23.40
N SER A 6 8.30 -10.63 -22.27
CA SER A 6 7.13 -10.32 -21.44
C SER A 6 6.00 -9.66 -22.25
N ALA A 7 6.32 -9.04 -23.40
CA ALA A 7 5.35 -8.54 -24.37
C ALA A 7 4.53 -9.65 -25.07
N GLU A 8 5.09 -10.86 -25.27
CA GLU A 8 4.35 -11.99 -25.85
C GLU A 8 3.38 -12.62 -24.84
N PHE A 9 3.66 -12.52 -23.55
CA PHE A 9 2.74 -12.91 -22.47
C PHE A 9 1.55 -11.95 -22.34
N PHE A 10 1.75 -10.65 -22.60
CA PHE A 10 0.67 -9.67 -22.70
C PHE A 10 -0.13 -9.82 -23.99
N ALA A 11 0.52 -10.19 -25.09
CA ALA A 11 -0.07 -10.33 -26.42
C ALA A 11 -0.66 -11.74 -26.70
N MET A 12 -0.49 -12.72 -25.79
CA MET A 12 -1.09 -14.05 -25.88
C MET A 12 -2.62 -14.01 -25.66
N GLY A 13 -3.34 -13.58 -26.69
CA GLY A 13 -4.68 -14.09 -27.03
C GLY A 13 -5.77 -14.08 -25.94
N GLY A 14 -5.80 -13.09 -25.04
CA GLY A 14 -6.93 -12.86 -24.14
C GLY A 14 -6.80 -13.38 -22.70
N TYR A 15 -5.75 -14.15 -22.35
CA TYR A 15 -5.56 -14.66 -20.98
C TYR A 15 -4.73 -13.74 -20.07
N GLY A 16 -3.89 -12.86 -20.64
CA GLY A 16 -3.06 -11.93 -19.86
C GLY A 16 -3.89 -10.98 -18.99
N GLN A 17 -5.06 -10.55 -19.46
CA GLN A 17 -5.95 -9.67 -18.70
C GLN A 17 -6.46 -10.28 -17.38
N TYR A 18 -6.64 -11.61 -17.30
CA TYR A 18 -7.10 -12.27 -16.06
C TYR A 18 -6.00 -12.33 -14.99
N VAL A 19 -4.76 -12.60 -15.42
CA VAL A 19 -3.59 -12.62 -14.53
C VAL A 19 -3.31 -11.21 -14.01
N TRP A 20 -3.26 -10.24 -14.91
CA TRP A 20 -3.03 -8.83 -14.55
C TRP A 20 -4.21 -8.23 -13.77
N GLY A 21 -5.44 -8.67 -14.02
CA GLY A 21 -6.60 -8.31 -13.21
C GLY A 21 -6.46 -8.78 -11.77
N SER A 22 -6.13 -10.06 -11.56
CA SER A 22 -5.97 -10.62 -10.20
C SER A 22 -4.75 -10.04 -9.46
N VAL A 23 -3.63 -9.85 -10.16
CA VAL A 23 -2.44 -9.17 -9.64
C VAL A 23 -2.76 -7.70 -9.30
N GLY A 24 -3.48 -7.01 -10.18
CA GLY A 24 -3.91 -5.63 -9.96
C GLY A 24 -4.85 -5.50 -8.76
N VAL A 25 -5.81 -6.40 -8.60
CA VAL A 25 -6.69 -6.45 -7.41
C VAL A 25 -5.87 -6.72 -6.15
N THR A 26 -4.91 -7.64 -6.20
CA THR A 26 -4.05 -7.95 -5.05
C THR A 26 -3.21 -6.74 -4.63
N ILE A 27 -2.58 -6.06 -5.60
CA ILE A 27 -1.83 -4.82 -5.37
C ILE A 27 -2.75 -3.73 -4.82
N ALA A 28 -3.98 -3.60 -5.34
CA ALA A 28 -4.95 -2.62 -4.87
C ALA A 28 -5.33 -2.85 -3.40
N VAL A 29 -5.58 -4.11 -3.01
CA VAL A 29 -5.90 -4.48 -1.62
C VAL A 29 -4.70 -4.21 -0.71
N LEU A 30 -3.49 -4.59 -1.11
CA LEU A 30 -2.27 -4.31 -0.35
C LEU A 30 -2.03 -2.81 -0.17
N CYS A 31 -2.21 -2.02 -1.23
CA CYS A 31 -2.12 -0.56 -1.15
C CYS A 31 -3.19 0.03 -0.22
N ALA A 32 -4.42 -0.48 -0.27
CA ALA A 32 -5.50 -0.04 0.61
C ALA A 32 -5.16 -0.33 2.08
N GLU A 33 -4.74 -1.56 2.40
CA GLU A 33 -4.30 -1.91 3.75
C GLU A 33 -3.12 -1.05 4.21
N TRP A 34 -2.13 -0.83 3.35
CA TRP A 34 -0.98 0.03 3.65
C TRP A 34 -1.40 1.46 3.98
N LEU A 35 -2.32 2.03 3.20
CA LEU A 35 -2.87 3.36 3.44
C LEU A 35 -3.65 3.41 4.75
N LEU A 36 -4.54 2.45 5.00
CA LEU A 36 -5.30 2.38 6.25
C LEU A 36 -4.38 2.25 7.47
N LEU A 37 -3.34 1.43 7.37
CA LEU A 37 -2.35 1.23 8.43
C LEU A 37 -1.53 2.49 8.67
N ARG A 38 -1.16 3.20 7.61
CA ARG A 38 -0.44 4.48 7.69
C ARG A 38 -1.31 5.56 8.33
N GLN A 39 -2.59 5.65 7.98
CA GLN A 39 -3.55 6.56 8.59
C GLN A 39 -3.70 6.29 10.09
N ARG A 40 -3.85 5.01 10.47
CA ARG A 40 -3.89 4.60 11.89
C ARG A 40 -2.62 4.96 12.64
N ARG A 41 -1.45 4.78 12.01
CA ARG A 41 -0.16 5.12 12.61
C ARG A 41 -0.01 6.64 12.82
N LEU A 42 -0.44 7.44 11.85
CA LEU A 42 -0.44 8.90 11.97
C LEU A 42 -1.40 9.39 13.07
N ALA A 43 -2.58 8.77 13.19
CA ALA A 43 -3.53 9.06 14.26
C ALA A 43 -2.96 8.68 15.65
N ALA A 44 -2.31 7.52 15.79
CA ALA A 44 -1.67 7.14 17.05
C ALA A 44 -0.54 8.12 17.44
N LEU A 45 0.28 8.55 16.47
CA LEU A 45 1.36 9.51 16.71
C LEU A 45 0.84 10.90 17.09
N SER A 46 -0.28 11.36 16.51
CA SER A 46 -0.84 12.65 16.87
C SER A 46 -1.38 12.68 18.30
N HIS A 47 -1.91 11.56 18.80
CA HIS A 47 -2.33 11.41 20.19
C HIS A 47 -1.13 11.50 21.15
N ILE A 48 -0.04 10.79 20.87
CA ILE A 48 1.18 10.85 21.70
C ILE A 48 1.78 12.26 21.70
N LYS A 49 1.79 12.94 20.55
CA LYS A 49 2.32 14.30 20.43
C LYS A 49 1.54 15.31 21.30
N ARG A 50 0.22 15.14 21.42
CA ARG A 50 -0.63 15.97 22.30
C ARG A 50 -0.32 15.75 23.77
N GLU A 51 -0.20 14.50 24.20
CA GLU A 51 0.18 14.15 25.58
C GLU A 51 1.56 14.72 25.96
N LEU A 52 2.54 14.64 25.04
CA LEU A 52 3.86 15.22 25.27
C LEU A 52 3.84 16.74 25.38
N MET A 53 2.99 17.42 24.59
CA MET A 53 2.87 18.87 24.63
C MET A 53 2.32 19.33 25.98
N LEU A 54 1.26 18.68 26.48
CA LEU A 54 0.67 18.97 27.79
C LEU A 54 1.64 18.71 28.95
N LYS A 55 2.37 17.59 28.91
CA LYS A 55 3.35 17.26 29.95
C LYS A 55 4.55 18.20 29.98
N ASN A 56 4.93 18.74 28.81
CA ASN A 56 6.00 19.72 28.70
C ASN A 56 5.58 21.11 29.22
N GLU A 57 4.28 21.45 29.12
CA GLU A 57 3.73 22.69 29.67
C GLU A 57 3.55 22.61 31.20
N GLU A 58 3.19 21.45 31.75
CA GLU A 58 3.09 21.28 33.22
C GLU A 58 4.44 21.13 33.94
N SER A 59 5.55 20.89 33.23
CA SER A 59 6.89 20.79 33.83
C SER A 59 7.69 22.10 33.80
N LEU A 60 7.08 23.21 33.38
CA LEU A 60 7.63 24.57 33.39
C LEU A 60 6.99 25.37 34.53
#